data_AF-A0A850SA95-F1
#
_entry.id   AF-A0A850SA95-F1
#
_cell.length_a   1.000
_cell.length_b   1.000
_cell.length_c   1.000
_cell.angle_alpha   90.00
_cell.angle_beta   90.00
_cell.angle_gamma   90.00
#
_symmetry.space_group_name_H-M   'P 1'
#
loop_
_entity.id
_entity.type
_entity.pdbx_description
1 polymer ?
#
loop_
_entity_poly.entity_id
_entity_poly.type
_entity_poly.pdbx_seq_one_letter_code
_entity_poly.pdbx_strand_id
1 'polypeptide(L)'
;MEKSLLIQYLGDTPKLRIIDFFLENRSDYSKKEIIEGTGISKTTFYKVWDELMQFGIVKETRKYGMAQLYALKESNPLVKKFMALDSELGKQAMEKVTEKKVLAH
;
A
#
# COMPACT_ATOMS: atom_id res chain seq x y z
N MET A 1 14.67 -3.42 0.90
CA MET A 1 13.46 -3.71 0.11
C MET A 1 13.50 -2.81 -1.11
N GLU A 2 13.34 -3.39 -2.30
CA GLU A 2 13.13 -2.57 -3.50
C GLU A 2 11.83 -1.79 -3.32
N LYS A 3 11.81 -0.53 -3.78
CA LYS A 3 10.61 0.30 -3.70
C LYS A 3 9.59 -0.23 -4.72
N SER A 4 8.33 -0.35 -4.33
CA SER A 4 7.26 -0.67 -5.29
C SER A 4 7.22 0.36 -6.42
N LEU A 5 6.67 -0.05 -7.58
CA LEU A 5 6.50 0.86 -8.71
C LEU A 5 5.62 2.06 -8.35
N LEU A 6 4.63 1.86 -7.48
CA LEU A 6 3.76 2.92 -6.99
C LEU A 6 4.54 3.98 -6.20
N ILE A 7 5.42 3.54 -5.28
CA ILE A 7 6.29 4.44 -4.49
C ILE A 7 7.30 5.15 -5.39
N GLN A 8 7.85 4.46 -6.39
CA GLN A 8 8.77 5.07 -7.36
C GLN A 8 8.08 6.14 -8.21
N TYR A 9 6.83 5.90 -8.62
CA TYR A 9 6.09 6.78 -9.52
C TYR A 9 5.49 8.01 -8.83
N LEU A 10 4.86 7.84 -7.66
CA LEU A 10 4.16 8.91 -6.94
C LEU A 10 5.01 9.58 -5.84
N GLY A 11 6.17 9.01 -5.53
CA GLY A 11 7.07 9.51 -4.51
C GLY A 11 6.89 8.84 -3.14
N ASP A 12 7.96 8.89 -2.37
CA ASP A 12 8.10 8.14 -1.13
C ASP A 12 7.57 8.93 0.08
N THR A 13 6.26 8.81 0.35
CA THR A 13 5.60 9.48 1.48
C THR A 13 5.10 8.48 2.52
N PRO A 14 5.05 8.84 3.82
CA PRO A 14 4.54 7.93 4.86
C PRO A 14 3.11 7.43 4.60
N LYS A 15 2.26 8.29 4.03
CA LYS A 15 0.89 7.91 3.64
C LYS A 15 0.87 6.86 2.55
N LEU A 16 1.69 7.08 1.50
CA LEU A 16 1.75 6.15 0.39
C LEU A 16 2.37 4.83 0.82
N ARG A 17 3.41 4.83 1.67
CA ARG A 17 3.98 3.59 2.24
C ARG A 17 2.95 2.72 2.97
N ILE A 18 2.02 3.33 3.72
CA ILE A 18 0.96 2.56 4.40
C ILE A 18 -0.02 1.96 3.39
N ILE A 19 -0.40 2.71 2.36
CA ILE A 19 -1.29 2.21 1.30
C ILE A 19 -0.60 1.07 0.52
N ASP A 20 0.64 1.30 0.12
CA ASP A 20 1.52 0.36 -0.59
C ASP A 20 1.69 -0.94 0.19
N PHE A 21 1.96 -0.85 1.50
CA PHE A 21 2.02 -2.00 2.40
C PHE A 21 0.77 -2.89 2.27
N PHE A 22 -0.43 -2.33 2.27
CA PHE A 22 -1.65 -3.12 2.11
C PHE A 22 -1.92 -3.61 0.68
N LEU A 23 -1.43 -2.90 -0.34
CA LEU A 23 -1.57 -3.34 -1.73
C LEU A 23 -0.71 -4.59 -1.99
N GLU A 24 0.52 -4.61 -1.46
CA GLU A 24 1.43 -5.75 -1.51
C GLU A 24 0.95 -6.89 -0.58
N ASN A 25 0.44 -6.53 0.59
CA ASN A 25 0.03 -7.47 1.63
C ASN A 25 -1.49 -7.44 1.81
N ARG A 26 -2.21 -8.20 0.97
CA ARG A 26 -3.69 -8.24 0.95
C ARG A 26 -4.30 -9.05 2.12
N SER A 27 -4.06 -8.58 3.34
CA SER A 27 -4.57 -9.16 4.59
C SER A 27 -4.89 -8.06 5.61
N ASP A 28 -5.35 -8.44 6.79
CA ASP A 28 -5.48 -7.55 7.94
C ASP A 28 -4.25 -7.55 8.85
N TYR A 29 -3.90 -6.37 9.38
CA TYR A 29 -2.70 -6.14 10.19
C TYR A 29 -2.99 -5.21 11.35
N SER A 30 -2.29 -5.41 12.47
CA SER A 30 -2.28 -4.49 13.60
C SER A 30 -1.46 -3.24 13.27
N LYS A 31 -1.71 -2.12 13.97
CA LYS A 31 -0.90 -0.90 13.84
C LYS A 31 0.60 -1.17 14.03
N LYS A 32 0.95 -2.09 14.93
CA LYS A 32 2.35 -2.48 15.19
C LYS A 32 2.98 -3.13 13.96
N GLU A 33 2.32 -4.11 13.35
CA GLU A 33 2.81 -4.79 12.15
C GLU A 33 2.94 -3.82 10.98
N ILE A 34 2.01 -2.88 10.83
CA ILE A 34 2.09 -1.86 9.77
C ILE A 34 3.29 -0.93 10.01
N ILE A 35 3.52 -0.49 11.25
CA ILE A 35 4.68 0.34 11.60
C ILE A 35 5.99 -0.40 11.29
N GLU A 36 6.08 -1.67 11.67
CA GLU A 36 7.26 -2.51 11.43
C GLU A 36 7.47 -2.77 9.93
N GLY A 37 6.40 -3.11 9.19
CA GLY A 37 6.45 -3.38 7.76
C GLY A 37 6.77 -2.15 6.91
N THR A 38 6.31 -0.96 7.32
CA THR A 38 6.55 0.29 6.58
C THR A 38 7.84 1.01 6.97
N GLY A 39 8.43 0.67 8.12
CA GLY A 39 9.57 1.36 8.72
C GLY A 39 9.30 2.82 9.10
N ILE A 40 8.03 3.23 9.20
CA ILE A 40 7.64 4.59 9.59
C ILE A 40 7.79 4.74 11.11
N SER A 41 8.29 5.87 11.59
CA SER A 41 8.33 6.13 13.04
C SER A 41 6.91 6.16 13.64
N LYS A 42 6.75 5.71 14.88
CA LYS A 42 5.44 5.72 15.57
C LYS A 42 4.78 7.10 15.52
N THR A 43 5.54 8.16 15.78
CA THR A 43 5.05 9.54 15.77
C THR A 43 4.50 9.94 14.39
N THR A 44 5.19 9.60 13.32
CA THR A 44 4.74 9.89 11.95
C THR A 44 3.54 9.02 11.56
N PHE A 45 3.56 7.75 11.95
CA PHE A 45 2.46 6.82 11.67
C PHE A 45 1.14 7.36 12.23
N TYR A 46 1.09 7.72 13.52
CA TYR A 46 -0.16 8.17 14.13
C TYR A 46 -0.68 9.48 13.52
N LYS A 47 0.20 10.40 13.10
CA LYS A 47 -0.21 11.63 12.38
C LYS A 47 -0.94 11.34 11.08
N VAL A 48 -0.51 10.32 10.35
CA VAL A 48 -1.06 9.97 9.03
C VAL A 48 -2.21 8.97 9.14
N TRP A 49 -2.20 8.14 10.16
CA TRP A 49 -3.18 7.09 10.39
C TRP A 49 -4.60 7.65 10.55
N ASP A 50 -4.74 8.71 11.34
CA ASP A 50 -6.04 9.31 11.62
C ASP A 50 -6.68 9.86 10.34
N GLU A 51 -5.87 10.42 9.45
CA GLU A 51 -6.32 10.87 8.13
C GLU A 51 -6.81 9.69 7.27
N LEU A 52 -6.03 8.60 7.20
CA LEU A 52 -6.42 7.41 6.44
C LEU A 52 -7.73 6.78 6.95
N MET A 53 -7.96 6.81 8.26
CA MET A 53 -9.22 6.38 8.87
C MET A 53 -10.36 7.34 8.53
N GLN A 54 -10.14 8.65 8.64
CA GLN A 54 -11.14 9.69 8.35
C GLN A 54 -11.63 9.62 6.89
N PHE A 55 -10.72 9.43 5.94
CA PHE A 55 -11.08 9.27 4.52
C PHE A 55 -11.61 7.87 4.18
N GLY A 56 -11.69 6.98 5.17
CA GLY A 56 -12.14 5.60 5.01
C GLY A 56 -11.28 4.80 4.05
N ILE A 57 -9.99 5.11 3.96
CA ILE A 57 -9.01 4.35 3.16
C ILE A 57 -8.73 3.01 3.84
N VAL A 58 -8.60 3.04 5.17
CA VAL A 58 -8.48 1.86 6.04
C VAL A 58 -9.78 1.65 6.81
N LYS A 59 -10.03 0.39 7.20
CA LYS A 59 -11.14 -0.01 8.06
C LYS A 59 -10.64 -0.98 9.13
N GLU A 60 -11.31 -0.97 10.28
CA GLU A 60 -11.19 -2.05 11.26
C GLU A 60 -11.78 -3.35 10.69
N THR A 61 -11.16 -4.49 10.98
CA THR A 61 -11.65 -5.81 10.56
C THR A 61 -12.11 -6.66 11.75
N ARG A 62 -11.17 -7.30 12.44
CA ARG A 62 -11.42 -8.19 13.57
C ARG A 62 -10.41 -7.92 14.69
N LYS A 63 -10.69 -8.48 15.87
CA LYS A 63 -9.70 -8.57 16.95
C LYS A 63 -8.95 -9.89 16.87
N TYR A 64 -7.66 -9.85 17.17
CA TYR A 64 -6.82 -11.03 17.36
C TYR A 64 -6.09 -10.89 18.70
N GLY A 65 -6.51 -11.69 19.68
CA GLY A 65 -6.16 -11.46 21.09
C GLY A 65 -6.60 -10.07 21.55
N MET A 66 -5.64 -9.28 22.05
CA MET A 66 -5.87 -7.89 22.50
C MET A 66 -5.69 -6.85 21.38
N ALA A 67 -5.24 -7.26 20.18
CA ALA A 67 -4.97 -6.35 19.08
C ALA A 67 -6.20 -6.16 18.18
N GLN A 68 -6.44 -4.92 17.74
CA GLN A 68 -7.34 -4.59 16.64
C GLN A 68 -6.59 -4.67 15.32
N LEU A 69 -7.15 -5.37 14.33
CA LEU A 69 -6.61 -5.45 12.98
C LEU A 69 -7.34 -4.50 12.01
N TYR A 70 -6.63 -4.15 10.95
CA TYR A 70 -7.04 -3.17 9.95
C TYR A 70 -6.70 -3.67 8.55
N ALA A 71 -7.50 -3.28 7.56
CA ALA A 71 -7.26 -3.56 6.14
C ALA A 71 -7.73 -2.39 5.27
N LEU A 72 -7.33 -2.37 4.00
CA LEU A 72 -7.90 -1.43 3.04
C LEU A 72 -9.41 -1.62 2.90
N LYS A 73 -10.13 -0.50 2.81
CA LYS A 73 -11.56 -0.50 2.50
C LYS A 73 -11.72 -0.57 0.99
N GLU A 74 -11.65 -1.75 0.41
CA GLU A 74 -11.77 -1.95 -1.05
C GLU A 74 -13.10 -1.44 -1.66
N SER A 75 -14.14 -1.27 -0.85
CA SER A 75 -15.38 -0.62 -1.28
C SER A 75 -15.23 0.90 -1.49
N ASN A 76 -14.18 1.53 -0.98
CA ASN A 76 -13.89 2.94 -1.15
C ASN A 76 -13.41 3.24 -2.59
N PRO A 77 -14.03 4.20 -3.31
CA PRO A 77 -13.61 4.57 -4.67
C PRO A 77 -12.15 5.01 -4.80
N LEU A 78 -11.57 5.66 -3.78
CA LEU A 78 -10.17 6.07 -3.80
C LEU A 78 -9.24 4.86 -3.71
N VAL A 79 -9.57 3.88 -2.85
CA VAL A 79 -8.81 2.63 -2.74
C VAL A 79 -8.82 1.87 -4.07
N LYS A 80 -9.98 1.78 -4.73
CA LYS A 80 -10.07 1.16 -6.07
C LYS A 80 -9.18 1.85 -7.11
N LYS A 81 -9.07 3.19 -7.06
CA LYS A 81 -8.18 3.94 -7.95
C LYS A 81 -6.70 3.65 -7.67
N PHE A 82 -6.30 3.53 -6.39
CA PHE A 82 -4.94 3.11 -6.05
C PHE A 82 -4.62 1.71 -6.56
N MET A 83 -5.52 0.75 -6.37
CA MET A 83 -5.35 -0.63 -6.86
C MET A 83 -5.24 -0.67 -8.40
N ALA A 84 -6.07 0.11 -9.10
CA ALA A 84 -6.01 0.18 -10.56
C ALA A 84 -4.70 0.80 -11.06
N LEU A 85 -4.24 1.88 -10.41
CA LEU A 85 -2.97 2.51 -10.75
C LEU A 85 -1.77 1.56 -10.51
N ASP A 86 -1.74 0.90 -9.36
CA ASP A 86 -0.69 -0.07 -9.02
C ASP A 86 -0.63 -1.22 -10.04
N SER A 87 -1.79 -1.78 -10.40
CA SER A 87 -1.90 -2.82 -11.43
C SER A 87 -1.44 -2.34 -12.81
N GLU A 88 -1.78 -1.11 -13.20
CA GLU A 88 -1.40 -0.55 -14.50
C GLU A 88 0.11 -0.27 -14.57
N LEU A 89 0.72 0.23 -13.49
CA LEU A 89 2.18 0.39 -13.38
C LEU A 89 2.89 -0.95 -13.53
N GLY A 90 2.39 -2.00 -12.87
CA GLY A 90 2.92 -3.37 -13.01
C GLY A 90 2.83 -3.87 -14.46
N LYS A 91 1.69 -3.67 -15.12
CA LYS A 91 1.49 -4.05 -16.52
C LYS A 91 2.48 -3.37 -17.47
N GLN A 92 2.62 -2.04 -17.37
CA GLN A 92 3.56 -1.30 -18.21
C GLN A 92 5.02 -1.68 -17.96
N ALA A 93 5.38 -2.00 -16.72
CA ALA A 93 6.71 -2.50 -16.40
C ALA A 93 6.98 -3.85 -17.09
N MET A 94 6.01 -4.76 -17.09
CA MET A 94 6.13 -6.06 -17.77
C MET A 94 6.21 -5.94 -19.30
N GLU A 95 5.41 -5.05 -19.91
CA GLU A 95 5.44 -4.80 -21.36
C GLU A 95 6.83 -4.32 -21.81
N LYS A 96 7.40 -3.34 -21.10
CA LYS A 96 8.75 -2.83 -21.39
C LYS A 96 9.84 -3.88 -21.26
N VAL A 97 9.69 -4.84 -20.33
CA VAL A 97 10.64 -5.96 -20.19
C VAL A 97 10.52 -6.93 -21.38
N THR A 98 9.30 -7.19 -21.84
CA THR A 98 9.04 -8.07 -22.99
C THR A 98 9.60 -7.48 -24.28
N GLU A 99 9.36 -6.19 -24.56
CA GLU A 99 9.89 -5.49 -25.74
C GLU A 99 11.43 -5.49 -25.79
N LYS A 100 12.09 -5.23 -24.65
CA LYS A 100 13.56 -5.25 -24.56
C LYS A 100 14.15 -6.63 -24.83
N LYS A 101 13.44 -7.71 -24.47
CA LYS A 101 13.90 -9.09 -24.76
C LYS A 101 13.75 -9.45 -26.23
N VAL A 102 12.70 -8.97 -26.90
CA VAL A 102 12.49 -9.19 -28.33
C VAL A 102 13.53 -8.45 -29.18
N LEU A 103 13.93 -7.23 -28.78
CA LEU A 103 14.95 -6.44 -29.50
C LEU A 103 16.40 -6.90 -29.25
N ALA A 104 16.62 -7.76 -28.26
CA ALA A 104 17.94 -8.31 -27.93
C ALA A 104 18.21 -9.70 -28.55
N HIS A 105 17.34 -10.14 -29.46
CA HIS A 105 17.47 -11.33 -30.30
C HIS A 105 17.36 -10.93 -31.77
#